data_AF-M9Z7C3-F1
#
_entry.id   AF-M9Z7C3-F1
#
_cell.length_a   1.000
_cell.length_b   1.000
_cell.length_c   1.000
_cell.angle_alpha   90.00
_cell.angle_beta   90.00
_cell.angle_gamma   90.00
#
_symmetry.space_group_name_H-M   'P 1'
#
loop_
_entity.id
_entity.type
_entity.pdbx_description
1 polymer ?
#
loop_
_entity_poly.entity_id
_entity_poly.type
_entity_poly.pdbx_seq_one_letter_code
_entity_poly.pdbx_strand_id
1 'polypeptide(L)'
;VETKPGTGYPTRWEDQTKYRGGWVVDGQRQKSLRLRLQGKWGTLTNIFYNPYLPTLDDYFEPWTYDYQNLINAPLADEQPTARAISMVTGKYMDTIEAGPNWDD
;
A
#
# COMPACT_ATOMS: atom_id res chain seq x y z
N VAL A 1 -1.71 -5.78 12.66
CA VAL A 1 -1.36 -7.17 13.04
C VAL A 1 -1.53 -8.00 11.79
N GLU A 2 -0.76 -9.07 11.60
CA GLU A 2 -0.82 -9.89 10.40
C GLU A 2 -1.10 -11.34 10.78
N THR A 3 -2.07 -11.97 10.12
CA THR A 3 -2.33 -13.41 10.22
C THR A 3 -1.34 -14.17 9.33
N LYS A 4 -0.82 -15.29 9.83
CA LYS A 4 0.11 -16.17 9.08
C LYS A 4 -0.51 -17.56 8.89
N PRO A 5 -0.35 -18.20 7.71
CA PRO A 5 0.34 -17.70 6.52
C PRO A 5 -0.44 -16.58 5.82
N GLY A 6 0.26 -15.57 5.29
CA GLY A 6 -0.33 -14.38 4.67
C GLY A 6 0.71 -13.52 3.98
N THR A 7 0.28 -12.59 3.14
CA THR A 7 1.17 -11.71 2.37
C THR A 7 1.61 -10.47 3.15
N GLY A 8 0.89 -10.12 4.22
CA GLY A 8 1.22 -9.03 5.13
C GLY A 8 0.90 -7.64 4.59
N TYR A 9 1.36 -6.60 5.30
CA TYR A 9 1.05 -5.21 5.01
C TYR A 9 2.30 -4.31 5.08
N PRO A 10 2.75 -3.69 3.97
CA PRO A 10 2.23 -3.81 2.61
C PRO A 10 2.40 -5.24 2.06
N THR A 11 1.62 -5.59 1.04
CA THR A 11 1.63 -6.92 0.42
C THR A 11 3.05 -7.34 0.04
N ARG A 12 3.46 -8.51 0.55
CA ARG A 12 4.78 -9.13 0.38
C ARG A 12 5.94 -8.30 0.92
N TRP A 13 5.75 -7.48 1.95
CA TRP A 13 6.83 -6.65 2.52
C TRP A 13 8.10 -7.42 2.91
N GLU A 14 7.98 -8.72 3.21
CA GLU A 14 9.09 -9.63 3.51
C GLU A 14 10.00 -9.89 2.28
N ASP A 15 9.50 -9.72 1.05
CA ASP A 15 10.24 -9.93 -0.20
C ASP A 15 11.25 -8.80 -0.49
N GLN A 16 12.48 -9.00 -0.03
CA GLN A 16 13.58 -8.07 -0.25
C GLN A 16 14.18 -8.13 -1.67
N THR A 17 13.71 -9.04 -2.54
CA THR A 17 14.03 -8.98 -3.97
C THR A 17 13.23 -7.90 -4.69
N LYS A 18 11.98 -7.65 -4.22
CA LYS A 18 11.11 -6.56 -4.65
C LYS A 18 11.46 -5.23 -3.97
N TYR A 19 11.33 -5.14 -2.64
CA TYR A 19 11.40 -3.84 -1.93
C TYR A 19 12.81 -3.38 -1.58
N ARG A 20 13.79 -4.28 -1.67
CA ARG A 20 15.21 -4.00 -1.42
C ARG A 20 15.50 -3.31 -0.07
N GLY A 21 14.75 -3.64 0.96
CA GLY A 21 14.99 -3.19 2.33
C GLY A 21 16.26 -3.81 2.94
N GLY A 22 16.76 -3.13 3.97
CA GLY A 22 17.87 -3.62 4.80
C GLY A 22 19.26 -3.55 4.17
N TRP A 23 20.17 -4.36 4.72
CA TRP A 23 21.60 -4.36 4.41
C TRP A 23 22.05 -5.72 3.85
N VAL A 24 23.13 -5.71 3.09
CA VAL A 24 23.83 -6.91 2.63
C VAL A 24 25.33 -6.76 2.86
N VAL A 25 26.01 -7.87 3.11
CA VAL A 25 27.46 -7.90 3.25
C VAL A 25 28.08 -7.88 1.85
N ASP A 26 28.98 -6.92 1.61
CA ASP A 26 29.78 -6.85 0.40
C ASP A 26 30.96 -7.83 0.51
N GLY A 27 30.86 -8.94 -0.21
CA GLY A 27 31.89 -9.98 -0.26
C GLY A 27 33.17 -9.55 -1.01
N GLN A 28 33.14 -8.46 -1.77
CA GLN A 28 34.27 -8.00 -2.57
C GLN A 28 35.11 -6.92 -1.85
N ARG A 29 34.53 -6.19 -0.90
CA ARG A 29 35.23 -5.17 -0.08
C ARG A 29 35.14 -5.51 1.40
N GLN A 30 36.19 -6.14 1.96
CA GLN A 30 36.43 -6.29 3.41
C GLN A 30 35.17 -6.47 4.29
N LYS A 31 34.24 -7.36 3.92
CA LYS A 31 33.00 -7.64 4.69
C LYS A 31 32.24 -6.37 5.11
N SER A 32 32.28 -5.32 4.30
CA SER A 32 31.59 -4.07 4.61
C SER A 32 30.09 -4.21 4.37
N LEU A 33 29.26 -3.53 5.18
CA LEU A 33 27.82 -3.49 4.97
C LEU A 33 27.47 -2.46 3.90
N ARG A 34 26.57 -2.82 2.99
CA ARG A 34 25.96 -1.90 2.04
C ARG A 34 24.44 -2.02 2.06
N LEU A 35 23.73 -0.93 1.76
CA LEU A 35 22.29 -0.98 1.58
C LEU A 35 21.94 -1.93 0.43
N ARG A 36 20.90 -2.73 0.62
CA ARG A 36 20.37 -3.62 -0.43
C ARG A 36 19.81 -2.81 -1.60
N LEU A 37 19.17 -1.68 -1.29
CA LEU A 37 18.60 -0.74 -2.27
C LEU A 37 19.65 -0.26 -3.27
N GLN A 38 20.64 0.50 -2.80
CA GLN A 38 21.68 1.13 -3.63
C GLN A 38 22.81 1.77 -2.81
N GLY A 39 23.95 2.04 -3.45
CA GLY A 39 25.01 2.90 -2.93
C GLY A 39 24.74 4.39 -3.18
N LYS A 40 25.64 5.26 -2.70
CA LYS A 40 25.49 6.73 -2.75
C LYS A 40 25.10 7.28 -4.14
N TRP A 41 25.76 6.82 -5.20
CA TRP A 41 25.47 7.25 -6.57
C TRP A 41 24.09 6.79 -7.06
N GLY A 42 23.69 5.55 -6.74
CA GLY A 42 22.36 5.06 -7.08
C GLY A 42 21.25 5.81 -6.35
N THR A 43 21.51 6.32 -5.15
CA THR A 43 20.57 7.20 -4.45
C THR A 43 20.32 8.49 -5.22
N LEU A 44 21.36 9.10 -5.78
CA LEU A 44 21.22 10.31 -6.57
C LEU A 44 20.42 10.07 -7.86
N THR A 45 20.63 8.95 -8.54
CA THR A 45 19.86 8.63 -9.76
C THR A 45 18.39 8.33 -9.49
N ASN A 46 18.07 7.81 -8.29
CA ASN A 46 16.72 7.38 -7.93
C ASN A 46 15.97 8.40 -7.04
N ILE A 47 16.50 9.62 -6.85
CA ILE A 47 15.87 10.61 -5.98
C ILE A 47 14.53 11.14 -6.52
N PHE A 48 14.41 11.27 -7.84
CA PHE A 48 13.19 11.75 -8.49
C PHE A 48 12.17 10.65 -8.74
N TYR A 49 12.63 9.40 -8.78
CA TYR A 49 11.79 8.22 -8.95
C TYR A 49 12.49 7.00 -8.37
N ASN A 50 11.91 6.43 -7.32
CA ASN A 50 12.43 5.20 -6.70
C ASN A 50 11.60 4.00 -7.18
N PRO A 51 12.13 3.13 -8.06
CA PRO A 51 11.38 2.00 -8.60
C PRO A 51 11.09 0.89 -7.56
N TYR A 52 11.67 0.98 -6.36
CA TYR A 52 11.45 0.00 -5.27
C TYR A 52 10.56 0.55 -4.16
N LEU A 53 10.03 1.77 -4.31
CA LEU A 53 9.09 2.36 -3.37
C LEU A 53 7.76 1.60 -3.46
N PRO A 54 7.20 1.09 -2.35
CA PRO A 54 5.84 0.55 -2.36
C PRO A 54 4.83 1.61 -2.83
N THR A 55 3.92 1.18 -3.68
CA THR A 55 2.82 1.99 -4.22
C THR A 55 1.61 1.93 -3.30
N LEU A 56 0.60 2.77 -3.55
CA LEU A 56 -0.65 2.73 -2.78
C LEU A 56 -1.31 1.35 -2.88
N ASP A 57 -1.26 0.72 -4.05
CA ASP A 57 -1.85 -0.59 -4.31
C ASP A 57 -1.12 -1.73 -3.58
N ASP A 58 0.14 -1.53 -3.19
CA ASP A 58 0.85 -2.47 -2.32
C ASP A 58 0.32 -2.41 -0.87
N TYR A 59 -0.39 -1.34 -0.50
CA TYR A 59 -1.09 -1.22 0.77
C TYR A 59 -2.58 -1.51 0.56
N PHE A 60 -3.33 -0.47 0.17
CA PHE A 60 -4.73 -0.44 -0.24
C PHE A 60 -5.09 1.03 -0.56
N GLU A 61 -6.18 1.26 -1.29
CA GLU A 61 -6.77 2.59 -1.41
C GLU A 61 -7.67 2.86 -0.19
N PRO A 62 -7.35 3.82 0.71
CA PRO A 62 -8.18 4.08 1.87
C PRO A 62 -9.56 4.59 1.47
N TRP A 63 -10.60 4.05 2.11
CA TRP A 63 -11.98 4.41 1.83
C TRP A 63 -12.75 4.78 3.10
N THR A 64 -13.83 5.52 2.90
CA THR A 64 -14.89 5.76 3.88
C THR A 64 -16.24 5.47 3.23
N TYR A 65 -17.34 5.75 3.91
CA TYR A 65 -18.69 5.55 3.35
C TYR A 65 -19.53 6.81 3.46
N ASP A 66 -20.45 6.96 2.51
CA ASP A 66 -21.45 8.04 2.50
C ASP A 66 -22.56 7.79 3.53
N TYR A 67 -22.23 7.88 4.81
CA TYR A 67 -23.19 7.67 5.89
C TYR A 67 -24.30 8.73 5.92
N GLN A 68 -24.03 9.94 5.42
CA GLN A 68 -25.02 11.02 5.38
C GLN A 68 -26.18 10.69 4.44
N ASN A 69 -25.94 9.93 3.37
CA ASN A 69 -27.00 9.44 2.50
C ASN A 69 -28.05 8.60 3.24
N LEU A 70 -27.69 7.92 4.34
CA LEU A 70 -28.65 7.13 5.13
C LEU A 70 -29.66 8.01 5.90
N ILE A 71 -29.34 9.29 6.09
CA ILE A 71 -30.13 10.23 6.91
C ILE A 71 -30.83 11.25 6.02
N ASN A 72 -30.13 11.74 5.00
CA ASN A 72 -30.54 12.90 4.21
C ASN A 72 -31.05 12.54 2.81
N ALA A 73 -31.06 11.26 2.42
CA ALA A 73 -31.54 10.86 1.11
C ALA A 73 -33.00 11.34 0.89
N PRO A 74 -33.31 11.86 -0.30
CA PRO A 74 -34.68 12.21 -0.65
C PRO A 74 -35.56 10.95 -0.72
N LEU A 75 -36.87 11.15 -0.69
CA LEU A 75 -37.82 10.06 -0.90
C LEU A 75 -37.60 9.42 -2.28
N ALA A 76 -37.36 8.11 -2.29
CA ALA A 76 -37.17 7.31 -3.49
C ALA A 76 -37.79 5.91 -3.27
N ASP A 77 -38.06 5.20 -4.36
CA ASP A 77 -38.56 3.81 -4.30
C ASP A 77 -37.48 2.84 -3.78
N GLU A 78 -36.22 3.20 -3.95
CA GLU A 78 -35.06 2.43 -3.53
C GLU A 78 -34.55 2.87 -2.16
N GLN A 79 -34.15 1.90 -1.34
CA GLN A 79 -33.57 2.19 -0.03
C GLN A 79 -32.18 2.85 -0.18
N PRO A 80 -31.89 3.96 0.53
CA PRO A 80 -30.57 4.56 0.50
C PRO A 80 -29.52 3.64 1.11
N THR A 81 -28.32 3.67 0.55
CA THR A 81 -27.14 2.91 1.03
C THR A 81 -25.96 3.84 1.27
N ALA A 82 -25.03 3.42 2.13
CA ALA A 82 -23.77 4.10 2.34
C ALA A 82 -22.73 3.51 1.37
N ARG A 83 -22.55 4.14 0.21
CA ARG A 83 -21.58 3.69 -0.80
C ARG A 83 -20.16 4.04 -0.37
N ALA A 84 -19.19 3.21 -0.76
CA ALA A 84 -17.78 3.45 -0.49
C ALA A 84 -17.26 4.68 -1.28
N ILE A 85 -16.46 5.51 -0.64
CA ILE A 85 -15.82 6.70 -1.19
C ILE A 85 -14.32 6.60 -0.94
N SER A 86 -13.53 6.76 -2.00
CA SER A 86 -12.08 6.87 -1.92
C SER A 86 -11.68 8.11 -1.12
N MET A 87 -10.85 7.94 -0.09
CA MET A 87 -10.26 9.06 0.65
C MET A 87 -9.12 9.73 -0.11
N VAL A 88 -8.66 9.15 -1.22
CA VAL A 88 -7.61 9.71 -2.08
C VAL A 88 -8.21 10.60 -3.16
N THR A 89 -9.28 10.15 -3.80
CA THR A 89 -9.88 10.84 -4.95
C THR A 89 -11.21 11.54 -4.63
N GLY A 90 -11.86 11.18 -3.52
CA GLY A 90 -13.21 11.64 -3.16
C GLY A 90 -14.33 11.06 -4.02
N LYS A 91 -14.02 10.10 -4.92
CA LYS A 91 -14.99 9.48 -5.82
C LYS A 91 -15.59 8.22 -5.20
N TYR A 92 -16.80 7.88 -5.63
CA TYR A 92 -17.38 6.59 -5.30
C TYR A 92 -16.52 5.45 -5.84
N MET A 93 -16.38 4.40 -5.05
CA MET A 93 -15.73 3.15 -5.42
C MET A 93 -16.81 2.12 -5.72
N ASP A 94 -16.67 1.39 -6.83
CA ASP A 94 -17.62 0.34 -7.21
C ASP A 94 -17.44 -0.90 -6.31
N THR A 95 -16.19 -1.26 -6.01
CA THR A 95 -15.83 -2.36 -5.12
C THR A 95 -14.60 -2.00 -4.28
N ILE A 96 -14.53 -2.54 -3.06
CA ILE A 96 -13.33 -2.50 -2.23
C ILE A 96 -12.52 -3.76 -2.56
N GLU A 97 -11.27 -3.58 -3.00
CA GLU A 97 -10.46 -4.68 -3.53
C GLU A 97 -9.39 -5.18 -2.54
N ALA A 98 -8.99 -4.35 -1.59
CA ALA A 98 -7.95 -4.66 -0.61
C ALA A 98 -8.15 -3.87 0.67
N GLY A 99 -7.51 -4.31 1.76
CA GLY A 99 -7.49 -3.62 3.04
C GLY A 99 -6.28 -4.04 3.88
N PRO A 100 -5.99 -3.33 4.97
CA PRO A 100 -4.77 -3.56 5.76
C PRO A 100 -4.72 -4.90 6.50
N ASN A 101 -5.85 -5.61 6.56
CA ASN A 101 -5.99 -6.93 7.18
C ASN A 101 -6.81 -7.87 6.27
N TRP A 102 -6.59 -7.80 4.96
CA TRP A 102 -7.38 -8.53 3.96
C TRP A 102 -7.19 -10.05 4.00
N ASP A 103 -6.05 -10.51 4.55
CA ASP A 103 -5.69 -11.92 4.70
C ASP A 103 -6.22 -12.56 6.00
N ASP A 104 -7.04 -11.84 6.78
CA ASP A 104 -7.75 -12.37 7.96
C ASP A 104 -9.08 -13.05 7.55
#